data_AF-A0A970TS85-F1
#
_entry.id   AF-A0A970TS85-F1
#
_cell.length_a   1.000
_cell.length_b   1.000
_cell.length_c   1.000
_cell.angle_alpha   90.00
_cell.angle_beta   90.00
_cell.angle_gamma   90.00
#
_symmetry.space_group_name_H-M   'P 1'
#
loop_
_entity.id
_entity.type
_entity.pdbx_description
1 polymer ?
#
loop_
_entity_poly.entity_id
_entity_poly.type
_entity_poly.pdbx_seq_one_letter_code
_entity_poly.pdbx_strand_id
1 'polypeptide(L)'
;MLINRKATMAVRCPWCGNIRINKVDPFSISGGDGITAKCMCGQDLFTLKKRQAGGYQLNISCIACDYEHIYRLGYRELWKSDLFILNCHYTNMEVCFLGSETNVKQAVDRYEREMEEIIKELGIEEFLEDEDLWSDSFTRFLDSVEKVNYNKELGKNIVDLIARGPKHSK
;
A
#
# COMPACT_ATOMS: atom_id res chain seq x y z
N MET A 1 13.25 -33.48 2.97
CA MET A 1 11.96 -33.05 3.55
C MET A 1 11.67 -31.65 3.04
N LEU A 2 10.78 -31.50 2.04
CA LEU A 2 10.38 -30.20 1.49
C LEU A 2 9.37 -29.58 2.46
N ILE A 3 9.82 -28.65 3.31
CA ILE A 3 8.91 -27.89 4.17
C ILE A 3 8.16 -26.92 3.25
N ASN A 4 6.93 -27.30 2.90
CA ASN A 4 6.01 -26.50 2.10
C ASN A 4 5.41 -25.36 2.97
N ARG A 5 6.22 -24.39 3.36
CA ARG A 5 5.76 -23.20 4.09
C ARG A 5 5.47 -22.10 3.06
N LYS A 6 4.18 -21.86 2.84
CA LYS A 6 3.71 -20.64 2.16
C LYS A 6 3.87 -19.46 3.12
N ALA A 7 4.34 -18.34 2.61
CA ALA A 7 4.35 -17.08 3.33
C ALA A 7 3.04 -16.36 3.06
N THR A 8 2.46 -15.72 4.08
CA THR A 8 1.36 -14.78 3.90
C THR A 8 1.94 -13.37 3.88
N MET A 9 1.50 -12.53 2.95
CA MET A 9 1.94 -11.15 2.83
C MET A 9 0.72 -10.24 2.72
N ALA A 10 0.62 -9.23 3.58
CA ALA A 10 -0.41 -8.21 3.52
C ALA A 10 0.21 -6.86 3.14
N VAL A 11 -0.34 -6.21 2.11
CA VAL A 11 0.14 -4.91 1.62
C VAL A 11 -1.04 -3.98 1.38
N ARG A 12 -0.92 -2.72 1.81
CA ARG A 12 -1.91 -1.67 1.53
C ARG A 12 -1.75 -1.18 0.10
N CYS A 13 -2.82 -1.22 -0.68
CA CYS A 13 -2.80 -0.75 -2.06
C CYS A 13 -2.67 0.79 -2.09
N PRO A 14 -1.65 1.37 -2.75
CA PRO A 14 -1.51 2.82 -2.84
C PRO A 14 -2.61 3.50 -3.65
N TRP A 15 -3.31 2.73 -4.49
CA TRP A 15 -4.34 3.28 -5.37
C TRP A 15 -5.73 3.29 -4.76
N CYS A 16 -6.12 2.25 -4.00
CA CYS A 16 -7.47 2.14 -3.45
C CYS A 16 -7.52 2.05 -1.93
N GLY A 17 -6.38 2.15 -1.24
CA GLY A 17 -6.30 2.11 0.22
C GLY A 17 -6.55 0.74 0.88
N ASN A 18 -7.22 -0.19 0.20
CA ASN A 18 -7.49 -1.53 0.76
C ASN A 18 -6.21 -2.34 1.00
N ILE A 19 -6.15 -3.02 2.14
CA ILE A 19 -5.11 -4.02 2.43
C ILE A 19 -5.48 -5.34 1.76
N ARG A 20 -4.48 -5.98 1.12
CA ARG A 20 -4.64 -7.26 0.44
C ARG A 20 -3.71 -8.30 1.02
N ILE A 21 -4.30 -9.42 1.45
CA ILE A 21 -3.59 -10.57 1.99
C ILE A 21 -3.40 -11.59 0.88
N ASN A 22 -2.13 -11.83 0.52
CA ASN A 22 -1.72 -12.71 -0.56
C ASN A 22 -0.88 -13.86 -0.01
N LYS A 23 -1.13 -15.08 -0.49
CA LYS A 23 -0.28 -16.24 -0.20
C LYS A 23 0.81 -16.33 -1.25
N VAL A 24 2.03 -16.48 -0.78
CA VAL A 24 3.24 -16.55 -1.59
C VAL A 24 3.90 -17.90 -1.38
N ASP A 25 4.25 -18.57 -2.46
CA ASP A 25 4.86 -19.90 -2.44
C ASP A 25 6.31 -19.81 -2.95
N PRO A 26 7.29 -20.47 -2.29
CA PRO A 26 8.68 -20.49 -2.74
C PRO A 26 8.85 -20.96 -4.19
N PHE A 27 8.03 -21.90 -4.65
CA PHE A 27 8.12 -22.49 -5.98
C PHE A 27 7.72 -21.49 -7.08
N SER A 28 6.82 -20.56 -6.77
CA SER A 28 6.35 -19.53 -7.71
C SER A 28 7.44 -18.51 -8.08
N ILE A 29 8.50 -18.40 -7.28
CA ILE A 29 9.56 -17.38 -7.42
C ILE A 29 10.80 -17.95 -8.15
N SER A 30 10.79 -19.25 -8.48
CA SER A 30 11.93 -19.98 -9.05
C SER A 30 12.29 -19.59 -10.48
N GLY A 31 11.32 -19.06 -11.25
CA GLY A 31 11.40 -18.88 -12.71
C GLY A 31 12.14 -17.64 -13.22
N GLY A 32 12.87 -16.91 -12.38
CA GLY A 32 13.66 -15.73 -12.78
C GLY A 32 12.87 -14.42 -12.84
N ASP A 33 11.64 -14.44 -13.35
CA ASP A 33 10.82 -13.22 -13.50
C ASP A 33 10.18 -12.74 -12.18
N GLY A 34 10.17 -13.63 -11.17
CA GLY A 34 9.50 -13.41 -9.88
C GLY A 34 7.98 -13.44 -9.99
N ILE A 35 7.32 -12.94 -8.96
CA ILE A 35 5.86 -12.83 -8.91
C ILE A 35 5.45 -11.37 -8.72
N THR A 36 4.37 -10.97 -9.37
CA THR A 36 3.69 -9.70 -9.11
C THR A 36 2.30 -10.00 -8.58
N ALA A 37 1.98 -9.48 -7.41
CA ALA A 37 0.65 -9.59 -6.83
C ALA A 37 -0.17 -8.34 -7.20
N LYS A 38 -1.43 -8.56 -7.60
CA LYS A 38 -2.36 -7.50 -7.97
C LYS A 38 -3.42 -7.29 -6.90
N CYS A 39 -3.86 -6.05 -6.76
CA CYS A 39 -5.05 -5.70 -6.00
C CYS A 39 -6.31 -5.99 -6.82
N MET A 40 -7.47 -6.11 -6.16
CA MET A 40 -8.76 -6.21 -6.86
C MET A 40 -9.09 -4.96 -7.70
N CYS A 41 -8.45 -3.81 -7.44
CA CYS A 41 -8.56 -2.63 -8.30
C CYS A 41 -7.72 -2.72 -9.60
N GLY A 42 -7.04 -3.85 -9.84
CA GLY A 42 -6.24 -4.11 -11.04
C GLY A 42 -4.77 -3.65 -10.96
N GLN A 43 -4.45 -2.82 -9.96
CA GLN A 43 -3.11 -2.25 -9.78
C GLN A 43 -2.16 -3.24 -9.10
N ASP A 44 -0.87 -3.12 -9.41
CA ASP A 44 0.18 -3.93 -8.78
C ASP A 44 0.38 -3.50 -7.32
N LEU A 45 0.46 -4.47 -6.42
CA LEU A 45 0.71 -4.27 -4.99
C LEU A 45 2.20 -4.36 -4.68
N PHE A 46 2.81 -5.44 -5.16
CA PHE A 46 4.21 -5.72 -4.94
C PHE A 46 4.75 -6.67 -6.01
N THR A 47 6.06 -6.63 -6.18
CA THR A 47 6.81 -7.59 -6.97
C THR A 47 7.88 -8.25 -6.10
N LEU A 48 7.92 -9.58 -6.09
CA LEU A 48 8.87 -10.37 -5.32
C LEU A 48 9.72 -11.23 -6.25
N LYS A 49 11.03 -11.03 -6.22
CA LYS A 49 12.01 -11.71 -7.08
C LYS A 49 13.11 -12.36 -6.26
N LYS A 50 13.63 -13.49 -6.75
CA LYS A 50 14.86 -14.08 -6.20
C LYS A 50 16.07 -13.29 -6.72
N ARG A 51 17.03 -13.01 -5.84
CA ARG A 51 18.25 -12.28 -6.21
C ARG A 51 19.35 -13.26 -6.63
N GLN A 52 20.18 -12.86 -7.60
CA GLN A 52 21.32 -13.67 -8.06
C GLN A 52 22.33 -13.96 -6.92
N ALA A 53 22.61 -12.97 -6.08
CA ALA A 53 23.49 -13.10 -4.91
C ALA A 53 22.84 -13.83 -3.71
N GLY A 54 21.65 -14.41 -3.88
CA GLY A 54 20.89 -15.05 -2.81
C GLY A 54 19.90 -14.09 -2.11
N GLY A 55 18.89 -14.70 -1.46
CA GLY A 55 17.78 -13.98 -0.86
C GLY A 55 16.76 -13.48 -1.90
N TYR A 56 15.96 -12.50 -1.48
CA TYR A 56 14.81 -12.00 -2.21
C TYR A 56 14.83 -10.47 -2.26
N GLN A 57 14.21 -9.91 -3.30
CA GLN A 57 13.94 -8.50 -3.44
C GLN A 57 12.42 -8.32 -3.51
N LEU A 58 11.89 -7.50 -2.61
CA LEU A 58 10.48 -7.14 -2.57
C LEU A 58 10.36 -5.65 -2.92
N ASN A 59 9.70 -5.36 -4.04
CA ASN A 59 9.35 -4.03 -4.47
C ASN A 59 7.91 -3.73 -4.06
N ILE A 60 7.66 -2.58 -3.42
CA ILE A 60 6.32 -2.15 -2.99
C ILE A 60 6.15 -0.68 -3.37
N SER A 61 5.07 -0.34 -4.07
CA SER A 61 4.63 1.04 -4.23
C SER A 61 4.00 1.52 -2.92
N CYS A 62 4.66 2.43 -2.22
CA CYS A 62 4.30 2.84 -0.86
C CYS A 62 3.23 3.92 -0.85
N ILE A 63 2.09 3.67 -0.20
CA ILE A 63 1.03 4.68 -0.02
C ILE A 63 1.43 5.81 0.93
N ALA A 64 2.36 5.56 1.86
CA ALA A 64 2.69 6.52 2.90
C ALA A 64 3.61 7.64 2.41
N CYS A 65 4.33 7.43 1.30
CA CYS A 65 5.30 8.39 0.79
C CYS A 65 5.32 8.50 -0.74
N ASP A 66 4.43 7.81 -1.44
CA ASP A 66 4.32 7.78 -2.91
C ASP A 66 5.58 7.33 -3.68
N TYR A 67 6.55 6.69 -3.01
CA TYR A 67 7.75 6.13 -3.62
C TYR A 67 7.68 4.60 -3.71
N GLU A 68 8.40 4.03 -4.68
CA GLU A 68 8.67 2.59 -4.68
C GLU A 68 9.77 2.26 -3.65
N HIS A 69 9.49 1.29 -2.78
CA HIS A 69 10.44 0.76 -1.81
C HIS A 69 10.99 -0.58 -2.25
N ILE A 70 12.31 -0.75 -2.13
CA ILE A 70 13.02 -1.98 -2.45
C ILE A 70 13.57 -2.58 -1.15
N TYR A 71 12.93 -3.63 -0.66
CA TYR A 71 13.38 -4.39 0.51
C TYR A 71 14.19 -5.61 0.09
N ARG A 72 15.31 -5.84 0.78
CA ARG A 72 16.13 -7.04 0.58
C ARG A 72 15.85 -8.00 1.72
N LEU A 73 15.25 -9.14 1.39
CA LEU A 73 14.80 -10.12 2.38
C LEU A 73 15.65 -11.40 2.32
N GLY A 74 16.02 -11.89 3.50
CA GLY A 74 16.61 -13.20 3.68
C GLY A 74 15.57 -14.32 3.61
N TYR A 75 16.04 -15.56 3.50
CA TYR A 75 15.16 -16.73 3.55
C TYR A 75 14.39 -16.84 4.87
N ARG A 76 15.04 -16.50 6.00
CA ARG A 76 14.39 -16.58 7.32
C ARG A 76 13.26 -15.57 7.44
N GLU A 77 13.52 -14.32 7.08
CA GLU A 77 12.54 -13.23 7.12
C GLU A 77 11.28 -13.59 6.34
N LEU A 78 11.46 -14.08 5.10
CA LEU A 78 10.35 -14.36 4.20
C LEU A 78 9.59 -15.66 4.51
N TRP A 79 10.28 -16.73 4.93
CA TRP A 79 9.68 -18.08 5.02
C TRP A 79 9.62 -18.69 6.41
N LYS A 80 10.41 -18.18 7.37
CA LYS A 80 10.53 -18.77 8.70
C LYS A 80 9.97 -17.89 9.82
N SER A 81 9.88 -16.58 9.63
CA SER A 81 9.29 -15.66 10.60
C SER A 81 7.82 -15.98 10.83
N ASP A 82 7.40 -15.91 12.10
CA ASP A 82 5.99 -15.99 12.45
C ASP A 82 5.26 -14.69 12.13
N LEU A 83 5.95 -13.55 12.27
CA LEU A 83 5.56 -12.23 11.79
C LEU A 83 6.82 -11.39 11.58
N PHE A 84 6.85 -10.61 10.51
CA PHE A 84 7.87 -9.63 10.19
C PHE A 84 7.17 -8.44 9.53
N ILE A 85 7.54 -7.23 9.91
CA ILE A 85 6.88 -6.00 9.47
C ILE A 85 7.92 -5.14 8.78
N LEU A 86 7.55 -4.64 7.59
CA LEU A 86 8.34 -3.70 6.82
C LEU A 86 7.71 -2.33 6.92
N ASN A 87 8.55 -1.35 7.21
CA ASN A 87 8.14 0.04 7.40
C ASN A 87 8.59 0.89 6.22
N CYS A 88 7.79 1.92 5.91
CA CYS A 88 8.19 2.98 5.00
C CYS A 88 9.50 3.62 5.47
N HIS A 89 10.45 3.81 4.56
CA HIS A 89 11.76 4.40 4.88
C HIS A 89 11.68 5.88 5.29
N TYR A 90 10.61 6.58 4.92
CA TYR A 90 10.44 8.02 5.16
C TYR A 90 9.52 8.32 6.33
N THR A 91 8.39 7.61 6.43
CA THR A 91 7.38 7.87 7.46
C THR A 91 7.41 6.87 8.62
N ASN A 92 8.18 5.78 8.49
CA ASN A 92 8.21 4.67 9.42
C ASN A 92 6.86 3.96 9.64
N MET A 93 5.83 4.25 8.83
CA MET A 93 4.55 3.54 8.87
C MET A 93 4.71 2.08 8.44
N GLU A 94 3.96 1.17 9.05
CA GLU A 94 3.90 -0.25 8.65
C GLU A 94 3.26 -0.37 7.25
N VAL A 95 4.00 -0.88 6.26
CA VAL A 95 3.54 -0.95 4.85
C VAL A 95 3.38 -2.38 4.33
N CYS A 96 4.02 -3.35 4.98
CA CYS A 96 3.89 -4.75 4.61
C CYS A 96 4.09 -5.66 5.82
N PHE A 97 3.16 -6.61 5.96
CA PHE A 97 3.17 -7.63 7.01
C PHE A 97 3.42 -8.99 6.38
N LEU A 98 4.43 -9.72 6.83
CA LEU A 98 4.80 -11.01 6.28
C LEU A 98 5.01 -12.08 7.34
N GLY A 99 4.50 -13.29 7.13
CA GLY A 99 4.61 -14.38 8.11
C GLY A 99 3.51 -15.43 8.00
N SER A 100 3.11 -15.99 9.14
CA SER A 100 2.00 -16.93 9.22
C SER A 100 0.67 -16.24 8.95
N GLU A 101 -0.30 -16.96 8.36
CA GLU A 101 -1.60 -16.36 8.02
C GLU A 101 -2.31 -15.76 9.24
N THR A 102 -2.31 -16.48 10.36
CA THR A 102 -2.93 -16.04 11.61
C THR A 102 -2.31 -14.76 12.13
N ASN A 103 -0.98 -14.70 12.20
CA ASN A 103 -0.29 -13.53 12.77
C ASN A 103 -0.38 -12.31 11.84
N VAL A 104 -0.33 -12.54 10.52
CA VAL A 104 -0.50 -11.45 9.54
C VAL A 104 -1.90 -10.85 9.66
N LYS A 105 -2.95 -11.67 9.75
CA LYS A 105 -4.33 -11.18 9.98
C LYS A 105 -4.45 -10.38 11.26
N GLN A 106 -3.94 -10.90 12.38
CA GLN A 106 -3.95 -10.18 13.66
C GLN A 106 -3.20 -8.84 13.62
N ALA A 107 -2.07 -8.79 12.90
CA ALA A 107 -1.30 -7.56 12.74
C ALA A 107 -2.05 -6.53 11.88
N VAL A 108 -2.70 -6.96 10.80
CA VAL A 108 -3.56 -6.10 9.97
C VAL A 108 -4.73 -5.57 10.80
N ASP A 109 -5.43 -6.43 11.53
CA ASP A 109 -6.56 -6.01 12.36
C ASP A 109 -6.15 -5.00 13.44
N ARG A 110 -4.94 -5.17 14.02
CA ARG A 110 -4.36 -4.20 14.96
C ARG A 110 -4.09 -2.86 14.26
N TYR A 111 -3.39 -2.90 13.14
CA TYR A 111 -3.02 -1.71 12.37
C TYR A 111 -4.25 -0.90 11.94
N GLU A 112 -5.31 -1.57 11.47
CA GLU A 112 -6.54 -0.89 11.05
C GLU A 112 -7.24 -0.22 12.25
N ARG A 113 -7.32 -0.89 13.41
CA ARG A 113 -7.86 -0.25 14.63
C ARG A 113 -7.05 0.95 15.11
N GLU A 114 -5.72 0.84 15.13
CA GLU A 114 -4.84 1.94 15.52
C GLU A 114 -5.01 3.14 14.57
N MET A 115 -5.18 2.89 13.26
CA MET A 115 -5.47 3.94 12.29
C MET A 115 -6.86 4.57 12.49
N GLU A 116 -7.89 3.78 12.78
CA GLU A 116 -9.23 4.28 13.10
C GLU A 116 -9.22 5.17 14.35
N GLU A 117 -8.51 4.77 15.40
CA GLU A 117 -8.33 5.57 16.62
C GLU A 117 -7.67 6.92 16.32
N ILE A 118 -6.60 6.94 15.53
CA ILE A 118 -5.94 8.19 15.11
C ILE A 118 -6.89 9.08 14.31
N ILE A 119 -7.63 8.51 13.35
CA ILE A 119 -8.60 9.27 12.53
C ILE A 119 -9.66 9.93 13.43
N LYS A 120 -10.15 9.20 14.42
CA LYS A 120 -11.13 9.67 15.40
C LYS A 120 -10.55 10.75 16.31
N GLU A 121 -9.34 10.56 16.84
CA GLU A 121 -8.67 11.55 17.69
C GLU A 121 -8.41 12.87 16.95
N LEU A 122 -8.16 12.80 15.64
CA LEU A 122 -7.98 13.98 14.79
C LEU A 122 -9.32 14.65 14.40
N GLY A 123 -10.47 14.09 14.77
CA GLY A 123 -11.80 14.61 14.43
C GLY A 123 -12.09 14.57 12.92
N ILE A 124 -11.38 13.71 12.17
CA ILE A 124 -11.52 13.64 10.71
C ILE A 124 -12.89 13.11 10.31
N GLU A 125 -13.46 12.17 11.07
CA GLU A 125 -14.80 11.63 10.80
C GLU A 125 -15.87 12.73 10.90
N GLU A 126 -15.87 13.48 12.00
CA GLU A 126 -16.80 14.60 12.21
C GLU A 126 -16.67 15.67 11.11
N PHE A 127 -15.43 15.91 10.64
CA PHE A 127 -15.17 16.81 9.52
C PHE A 127 -15.69 16.29 8.18
N LEU A 128 -15.70 14.97 7.95
CA LEU A 128 -16.22 14.36 6.72
C LEU A 128 -17.74 14.19 6.72
N GLU A 129 -18.36 14.10 7.91
CA GLU A 129 -19.82 14.00 8.06
C GLU A 129 -20.54 15.33 7.80
N ASP A 130 -19.87 16.46 8.01
CA ASP A 130 -20.39 17.79 7.66
C ASP A 130 -20.11 18.08 6.16
N GLU A 131 -21.06 17.69 5.31
CA GLU A 131 -20.96 17.80 3.86
C GLU A 131 -20.69 19.24 3.38
N ASP A 132 -21.27 20.23 4.06
CA ASP A 132 -21.08 21.64 3.73
C ASP A 132 -19.65 22.11 4.10
N LEU A 133 -19.15 21.75 5.29
CA LEU A 133 -17.79 22.11 5.74
C LEU A 133 -16.68 21.41 4.96
N TRP A 134 -16.81 20.11 4.66
CA TRP A 134 -15.84 19.39 3.83
C TRP A 134 -15.81 19.96 2.42
N SER A 135 -16.97 20.18 1.79
CA SER A 135 -17.08 20.70 0.44
C SER A 135 -16.47 22.11 0.32
N ASP A 136 -16.77 23.00 1.27
CA ASP A 136 -16.22 24.35 1.30
C ASP A 136 -14.69 24.35 1.52
N SER A 137 -14.20 23.53 2.46
CA SER A 137 -12.76 23.40 2.73
C SER A 137 -12.02 22.82 1.53
N PHE A 138 -12.57 21.77 0.92
CA PHE A 138 -12.01 21.14 -0.28
C PHE A 138 -12.01 22.10 -1.47
N THR A 139 -13.08 22.88 -1.66
CA THR A 139 -13.16 23.92 -2.70
C THR A 139 -12.08 24.98 -2.50
N ARG A 140 -11.89 25.48 -1.27
CA ARG A 140 -10.82 26.45 -0.96
C ARG A 140 -9.42 25.87 -1.16
N PHE A 141 -9.23 24.59 -0.85
CA PHE A 141 -7.99 23.87 -1.12
C PHE A 141 -7.74 23.78 -2.62
N LEU A 142 -8.73 23.37 -3.41
CA LEU A 142 -8.63 23.31 -4.88
C LEU A 142 -8.34 24.69 -5.48
N ASP A 143 -9.03 25.74 -5.05
CA ASP A 143 -8.74 27.13 -5.43
C ASP A 143 -7.28 27.51 -5.15
N SER A 144 -6.74 27.07 -4.02
CA SER A 144 -5.34 27.32 -3.64
C SER A 144 -4.37 26.51 -4.49
N VAL A 145 -4.68 25.24 -4.77
CA VAL A 145 -3.90 24.39 -5.68
C VAL A 145 -3.94 24.95 -7.09
N GLU A 146 -5.08 25.39 -7.63
CA GLU A 146 -5.17 26.02 -8.95
C GLU A 146 -4.32 27.27 -9.04
N LYS A 147 -4.35 28.12 -8.00
CA LYS A 147 -3.53 29.33 -7.93
C LYS A 147 -2.03 29.02 -7.90
N VAL A 148 -1.62 27.92 -7.27
CA VAL A 148 -0.21 27.49 -7.18
C VAL A 148 0.23 26.71 -8.44
N ASN A 149 -0.68 26.00 -9.10
CA ASN A 149 -0.38 25.02 -10.14
C ASN A 149 -0.65 25.51 -11.58
N TYR A 150 -0.63 26.82 -11.80
CA TYR A 150 -0.61 27.44 -13.13
C TYR A 150 0.73 27.15 -13.85
N ASN A 151 0.91 25.93 -14.30
CA ASN A 151 2.00 25.54 -15.18
C ASN A 151 1.52 25.67 -16.63
N LYS A 152 1.97 26.73 -17.32
CA LYS A 152 1.50 27.16 -18.66
C LYS A 152 1.69 26.14 -19.80
N GLU A 153 2.30 24.98 -19.57
CA GLU A 153 2.69 24.05 -20.65
C GLU A 153 1.79 22.82 -20.82
N LEU A 154 0.95 22.47 -19.85
CA LEU A 154 -0.02 21.39 -19.99
C LEU A 154 -1.41 21.99 -19.91
N GLY A 155 -2.04 22.23 -21.06
CA GLY A 155 -3.38 22.81 -21.20
C GLY A 155 -4.53 21.95 -20.67
N LYS A 156 -4.36 21.29 -19.52
CA LYS A 156 -5.40 20.58 -18.76
C LYS A 156 -5.14 20.74 -17.27
N ASN A 157 -6.17 21.18 -16.56
CA ASN A 157 -6.12 21.43 -15.13
C ASN A 157 -5.97 20.10 -14.37
N ILE A 158 -5.02 20.01 -13.43
CA ILE A 158 -4.81 18.82 -12.60
C ILE A 158 -6.05 18.51 -11.76
N VAL A 159 -6.85 19.53 -11.45
CA VAL A 159 -8.12 19.44 -10.72
C VAL A 159 -9.16 18.64 -11.52
N ASP A 160 -9.20 18.76 -12.85
CA ASP A 160 -10.11 17.98 -13.71
C ASP A 160 -9.82 16.48 -13.69
N LEU A 161 -8.59 16.08 -13.32
CA LEU A 161 -8.19 14.67 -13.20
C LEU A 161 -8.57 14.10 -11.82
N ILE A 162 -8.45 14.91 -10.77
CA ILE A 162 -8.74 14.50 -9.38
C ILE A 162 -10.25 14.49 -9.11
N ALA A 163 -11.00 15.47 -9.62
CA ALA A 163 -12.45 15.58 -9.43
C ALA A 163 -13.27 14.45 -10.08
N ARG A 164 -12.67 13.63 -10.96
CA ARG A 164 -13.38 12.57 -11.69
C ARG A 164 -13.63 11.30 -10.88
N GLY A 165 -13.06 11.18 -9.67
CA GLY A 165 -13.13 9.97 -8.85
C GLY A 165 -12.57 8.72 -9.56
N PRO A 166 -12.39 7.59 -8.85
CA PRO A 166 -12.07 6.33 -9.50
C PRO A 166 -13.25 5.91 -10.39
N LYS A 167 -13.02 5.88 -11.71
CA LYS A 167 -14.00 5.30 -12.64
C LYS A 167 -14.15 3.81 -12.32
N HIS A 168 -15.25 3.44 -11.68
CA HIS A 168 -15.70 2.05 -11.68
C HIS A 168 -16.08 1.68 -13.12
N SER A 169 -15.24 0.87 -13.78
CA SER A 169 -15.66 0.17 -14.98
C SER A 169 -16.64 -0.93 -14.57
N LYS A 170 -17.80 -0.94 -15.23
CA LYS A 170 -18.86 -1.95 -15.10
C LYS A 170 -18.34 -3.38 -15.28
#